data_AF-A0A819GSK6-F1
#
_entry.id   AF-A0A819GSK6-F1
#
_cell.length_a   1.000
_cell.length_b   1.000
_cell.length_c   1.000
_cell.angle_alpha   90.00
_cell.angle_beta   90.00
_cell.angle_gamma   90.00
#
_symmetry.space_group_name_H-M   'P 1'
#
loop_
_entity.id
_entity.type
_entity.pdbx_description
1 polymer ?
#
loop_
_entity_poly.entity_id
_entity_poly.type
_entity_poly.pdbx_seq_one_letter_code
_entity_poly.pdbx_strand_id
1 'polypeptide(L)'
;AGSVWVNQYGALQFQAPFGGFKQSGHGRELGRYGLAEYYEMSSSDSQASKVEIKYTQIFINNEWHKAANGKTFPVINPSTGEEICQVDVDKAVKAARKAFDIESPWRKYEPVARANLMRKFATLLRRDVDYLSKLETLNNGKSVEDSKGDILASADCIDYYAGWVDKITGETIPGGCDQMIFTRHEPIGVCGQIIPWSVELCIL
;
A
#
# COMPACT_ATOMS: atom_id res chain seq x y z
N ALA A 1 15.68 12.49 -34.33
CA ALA A 1 17.13 12.58 -34.59
C ALA A 1 17.81 12.97 -33.29
N GLY A 2 18.96 12.37 -32.94
CA GLY A 2 19.62 12.63 -31.66
C GLY A 2 20.61 13.81 -31.66
N SER A 3 20.84 14.45 -32.81
CA SER A 3 21.58 15.72 -32.94
C SER A 3 21.08 16.47 -34.17
N VAL A 4 21.07 17.80 -34.11
CA VAL A 4 20.68 18.69 -35.22
C VAL A 4 21.75 19.76 -35.37
N TRP A 5 22.27 19.91 -36.59
CA TRP A 5 23.24 20.95 -36.92
C TRP A 5 22.58 22.01 -37.82
N VAL A 6 22.81 23.29 -37.51
CA VAL A 6 22.31 24.42 -38.31
C VAL A 6 23.50 25.09 -38.99
N ASN A 7 23.47 25.19 -40.33
CA ASN A 7 24.53 25.78 -41.17
C ASN A 7 25.92 25.12 -41.06
N GLN A 8 26.02 23.89 -40.57
CA GLN A 8 27.26 23.11 -40.47
C GLN A 8 26.95 21.60 -40.41
N TYR A 9 27.97 20.74 -40.58
CA TYR A 9 27.86 19.29 -40.45
C TYR A 9 29.12 18.71 -39.80
N GLY A 10 28.97 17.72 -38.92
CA GLY A 10 30.10 17.04 -38.27
C GLY A 10 30.78 17.82 -37.14
N ALA A 11 30.13 18.84 -36.58
CA ALA A 11 30.63 19.54 -35.39
C ALA A 11 30.48 18.64 -34.15
N LEU A 12 31.53 17.87 -33.87
CA LEU A 12 31.64 17.01 -32.70
C LEU A 12 32.28 17.83 -31.56
N GLN A 13 31.51 18.11 -30.52
CA GLN A 13 32.01 18.72 -29.29
C GLN A 13 31.99 17.66 -28.18
N PHE A 14 33.12 17.44 -27.51
CA PHE A 14 33.25 16.41 -26.47
C PHE A 14 32.31 16.62 -25.27
N GLN A 15 31.84 17.85 -25.08
CA GLN A 15 30.90 18.22 -24.02
C GLN A 15 29.43 18.02 -24.42
N ALA A 16 29.13 17.94 -25.72
CA ALA A 16 27.77 17.81 -26.22
C ALA A 16 27.41 16.32 -26.38
N PRO A 17 26.30 15.85 -25.79
CA PRO A 17 25.90 14.45 -25.90
C PRO A 17 25.47 14.13 -27.33
N PHE A 18 25.95 13.02 -27.86
CA PHE A 18 25.60 12.45 -29.16
C PHE A 18 24.93 11.08 -28.95
N GLY A 19 23.97 10.69 -29.79
CA GLY A 19 23.38 9.35 -29.67
C GLY A 19 22.15 9.11 -30.52
N GLY A 20 21.71 7.85 -30.58
CA GLY A 20 20.61 7.39 -31.42
C GLY A 20 19.21 7.63 -30.84
N PHE A 21 18.19 7.38 -31.66
CA PHE A 21 16.81 7.20 -31.24
C PHE A 21 16.09 6.26 -32.22
N LYS A 22 15.36 5.25 -31.69
CA LYS A 22 14.71 4.16 -32.44
C LYS A 22 15.75 3.22 -33.08
N GLN A 23 15.67 2.98 -34.38
CA GLN A 23 16.52 2.01 -35.09
C GLN A 23 17.99 2.42 -35.14
N SER A 24 18.33 3.66 -34.75
CA SER A 24 19.72 4.11 -34.63
C SER A 24 20.35 3.86 -33.25
N GLY A 25 19.66 3.12 -32.36
CA GLY A 25 20.17 2.73 -31.05
C GLY A 25 19.64 3.58 -29.89
N HIS A 26 20.02 3.18 -28.68
CA HIS A 26 19.71 3.83 -27.41
C HIS A 26 20.99 4.28 -26.72
N GLY A 27 20.88 5.34 -25.93
CA GLY A 27 21.98 5.89 -25.15
C GLY A 27 22.57 7.19 -25.67
N ARG A 28 23.50 7.75 -24.91
CA ARG A 28 24.24 8.96 -25.26
C ARG A 28 25.72 8.71 -25.02
N GLU A 29 26.56 9.01 -26.00
CA GLU A 29 28.00 9.18 -25.77
C GLU A 29 28.32 10.67 -25.57
N LEU A 30 29.47 10.95 -24.93
CA LEU A 30 29.98 12.31 -24.67
C LEU A 30 29.11 13.15 -23.70
N GLY A 31 29.69 14.24 -23.21
CA GLY A 31 29.07 15.09 -22.19
C GLY A 31 28.76 14.37 -20.86
N ARG A 32 28.12 15.07 -19.92
CA ARG A 32 27.78 14.50 -18.60
C ARG A 32 26.80 13.32 -18.67
N TYR A 33 26.00 13.26 -19.73
CA TYR A 33 24.97 12.24 -19.89
C TYR A 33 25.53 10.92 -20.40
N GLY A 34 26.61 10.94 -21.17
CA GLY A 34 27.27 9.70 -21.57
C GLY A 34 28.00 9.00 -20.44
N LEU A 35 28.41 9.75 -19.40
CA LEU A 35 28.96 9.16 -18.19
C LEU A 35 27.91 8.42 -17.36
N ALA A 36 26.62 8.77 -17.47
CA ALA A 36 25.56 8.15 -16.69
C ALA A 36 25.37 6.65 -17.01
N GLU A 37 25.82 6.18 -18.18
CA GLU A 37 25.78 4.76 -18.53
C GLU A 37 26.98 3.95 -18.01
N TYR A 38 28.06 4.63 -17.57
CA TYR A 38 29.29 3.98 -17.08
C TYR A 38 29.46 4.06 -15.56
N TYR A 39 28.59 4.79 -14.87
CA TYR A 39 28.56 4.84 -13.42
C TYR A 39 27.29 4.16 -12.91
N GLU A 40 27.47 3.14 -12.09
CA GLU A 40 26.39 2.59 -11.29
C GLU A 40 26.17 3.51 -10.08
N MET A 41 24.95 4.00 -9.91
CA MET A 41 24.61 4.90 -8.81
C MET A 41 24.54 4.06 -7.53
N SER A 42 25.64 3.95 -6.80
CA SER A 42 25.61 3.32 -5.48
C SER A 42 24.95 4.28 -4.49
N SER A 43 23.71 3.98 -4.07
CA SER A 43 23.17 4.56 -2.85
C SER A 43 23.98 4.01 -1.68
N SER A 44 24.57 4.89 -0.88
CA SER A 44 25.07 4.48 0.43
C SER A 44 23.87 4.12 1.29
N ASP A 45 23.63 2.83 1.51
CA ASP A 45 22.65 2.38 2.49
C ASP A 45 23.07 2.92 3.86
N SER A 46 22.32 3.90 4.35
CA SER A 46 22.40 4.29 5.75
C SER A 46 22.07 3.05 6.57
N GLN A 47 23.10 2.50 7.23
CA GLN A 47 23.10 1.31 8.07
C GLN A 47 21.73 1.03 8.68
N ALA A 48 20.95 0.16 8.04
CA ALA A 48 19.62 -0.20 8.51
C ALA A 48 19.76 -0.80 9.91
N SER A 49 19.31 -0.07 10.93
CA SER A 49 19.22 -0.60 12.29
C SER A 49 18.43 -1.91 12.21
N LYS A 50 18.99 -3.05 12.63
CA LYS A 50 18.30 -4.35 12.65
C LYS A 50 16.95 -4.21 13.36
N VAL A 51 15.87 -4.08 12.60
CA VAL A 51 14.52 -4.09 13.13
C VAL A 51 14.14 -5.54 13.40
N GLU A 52 13.70 -5.83 14.62
CA GLU A 52 13.17 -7.14 14.97
C GLU A 52 11.78 -7.32 14.35
N ILE A 53 11.63 -8.29 13.44
CA ILE A 53 10.34 -8.62 12.84
C ILE A 53 9.56 -9.52 13.81
N LYS A 54 8.51 -8.97 14.41
CA LYS A 54 7.72 -9.68 15.43
C LYS A 54 6.66 -10.63 14.86
N TYR A 55 6.10 -10.29 13.69
CA TYR A 55 4.94 -10.98 13.14
C TYR A 55 5.17 -11.33 11.66
N THR A 56 5.13 -12.61 11.35
CA THR A 56 5.28 -13.17 9.97
C THR A 56 4.19 -14.18 9.63
N GLN A 57 3.25 -14.38 10.54
CA GLN A 57 2.18 -15.37 10.45
C GLN A 57 0.92 -14.75 9.84
N ILE A 58 -0.01 -15.60 9.40
CA ILE A 58 -1.30 -15.14 8.88
C ILE A 58 -2.19 -14.78 10.07
N PHE A 59 -2.81 -13.60 10.05
CA PHE A 59 -3.75 -13.17 11.09
C PHE A 59 -5.20 -13.47 10.68
N ILE A 60 -5.84 -14.44 11.34
CA ILE A 60 -7.24 -14.82 11.10
C ILE A 60 -7.96 -14.92 12.44
N ASN A 61 -9.17 -14.33 12.54
CA ASN A 61 -10.01 -14.44 13.74
C ASN A 61 -9.30 -14.03 15.06
N ASN A 62 -8.52 -12.95 15.01
CA ASN A 62 -7.72 -12.45 16.14
C ASN A 62 -6.58 -13.38 16.61
N GLU A 63 -6.23 -14.40 15.83
CA GLU A 63 -5.17 -15.35 16.14
C GLU A 63 -4.13 -15.41 15.02
N TRP A 64 -2.90 -15.77 15.38
CA TRP A 64 -1.81 -15.97 14.43
C TRP A 64 -1.72 -17.44 14.04
N HIS A 65 -1.78 -17.71 12.74
CA HIS A 65 -1.74 -19.05 12.16
C HIS A 65 -0.53 -19.22 11.25
N LYS A 66 0.05 -20.42 11.27
CA LYS A 66 1.00 -20.84 10.23
C LYS A 66 0.25 -21.11 8.92
N ALA A 67 0.95 -20.93 7.81
CA ALA A 67 0.48 -21.36 6.51
C ALA A 67 0.02 -22.83 6.54
N ALA A 68 -1.16 -23.12 6.01
CA ALA A 68 -1.60 -24.50 5.85
C ALA A 68 -0.94 -25.09 4.59
N ASN A 69 -0.43 -26.32 4.68
CA ASN A 69 0.08 -27.05 3.53
C ASN A 69 -1.07 -27.39 2.56
N GLY A 70 -1.31 -26.54 1.55
CA GLY A 70 -2.26 -26.81 0.46
C GLY A 70 -2.67 -25.56 -0.31
N LYS A 71 -2.44 -25.55 -1.63
CA LYS A 71 -2.71 -24.46 -2.60
C LYS A 71 -2.36 -23.06 -2.09
N THR A 72 -1.06 -22.85 -1.95
CA THR A 72 -0.46 -21.64 -1.44
C THR A 72 0.18 -20.84 -2.57
N PHE A 73 0.36 -19.53 -2.39
CA PHE A 73 1.21 -18.71 -3.24
C PHE A 73 2.39 -18.19 -2.40
N PRO A 74 3.64 -18.25 -2.90
CA PRO A 74 4.80 -17.79 -2.16
C PRO A 74 4.83 -16.25 -2.14
N VAL A 75 4.92 -15.66 -0.96
CA VAL A 75 5.30 -14.25 -0.81
C VAL A 75 6.83 -14.19 -0.82
N ILE A 76 7.42 -13.55 -1.82
CA ILE A 76 8.88 -13.52 -2.02
C ILE A 76 9.40 -12.13 -1.62
N ASN A 77 10.50 -12.09 -0.87
CA ASN A 77 11.21 -10.85 -0.59
C ASN A 77 11.84 -10.33 -1.91
N PRO A 78 11.49 -9.13 -2.39
CA PRO A 78 12.01 -8.63 -3.66
C PRO A 78 13.53 -8.35 -3.62
N SER A 79 14.10 -8.11 -2.44
CA SER A 79 15.52 -7.79 -2.26
C SER A 79 16.41 -9.03 -2.06
N THR A 80 15.86 -10.15 -1.59
CA THR A 80 16.64 -11.38 -1.32
C THR A 80 16.21 -12.59 -2.14
N GLY A 81 15.02 -12.56 -2.75
CA GLY A 81 14.44 -13.69 -3.47
C GLY A 81 13.96 -14.84 -2.56
N GLU A 82 14.00 -14.65 -1.23
CA GLU A 82 13.61 -15.68 -0.27
C GLU A 82 12.09 -15.72 -0.03
N GLU A 83 11.54 -16.92 0.12
CA GLU A 83 10.13 -17.12 0.45
C GLU A 83 9.86 -16.75 1.91
N ILE A 84 8.96 -15.78 2.12
CA ILE A 84 8.55 -15.26 3.42
C ILE A 84 7.44 -16.13 4.03
N CYS A 85 6.36 -16.40 3.27
CA CYS A 85 5.23 -17.21 3.75
C CYS A 85 4.27 -17.68 2.64
N GLN A 86 3.30 -18.51 3.03
CA GLN A 86 2.23 -19.11 2.21
C GLN A 86 0.85 -18.80 2.83
N VAL A 87 -0.22 -18.58 2.04
CA VAL A 87 -1.52 -18.04 2.56
C VAL A 87 -2.73 -18.96 2.28
N ASP A 88 -3.64 -19.15 3.27
CA ASP A 88 -4.91 -19.91 3.19
C ASP A 88 -6.13 -18.97 3.27
N VAL A 89 -6.82 -18.79 2.13
CA VAL A 89 -7.91 -17.81 1.98
C VAL A 89 -9.26 -18.33 2.50
N ASP A 90 -9.53 -19.63 2.38
CA ASP A 90 -10.84 -20.20 2.73
C ASP A 90 -11.14 -20.08 4.23
N LYS A 91 -10.11 -20.24 5.07
CA LYS A 91 -10.23 -20.02 6.52
C LYS A 91 -10.55 -18.57 6.85
N ALA A 92 -9.90 -17.62 6.18
CA ALA A 92 -10.15 -16.20 6.36
C ALA A 92 -11.60 -15.82 5.97
N VAL A 93 -12.09 -16.34 4.84
CA VAL A 93 -13.47 -16.11 4.39
C VAL A 93 -14.50 -16.67 5.37
N LYS A 94 -14.27 -17.89 5.91
CA LYS A 94 -15.18 -18.49 6.90
C LYS A 94 -15.22 -17.67 8.20
N ALA A 95 -14.06 -17.22 8.68
CA ALA A 95 -13.98 -16.37 9.86
C ALA A 95 -14.67 -15.02 9.64
N ALA A 96 -14.42 -14.36 8.50
CA ALA A 96 -15.05 -13.09 8.14
C ALA A 96 -16.57 -13.22 7.99
N ARG A 97 -17.06 -14.32 7.40
CA ARG A 97 -18.50 -14.59 7.29
C ARG A 97 -19.14 -14.72 8.69
N LYS A 98 -18.53 -15.52 9.58
CA LYS A 98 -18.99 -15.68 10.96
C LYS A 98 -19.01 -14.35 11.73
N ALA A 99 -17.99 -13.51 11.51
CA ALA A 99 -17.95 -12.17 12.08
C ALA A 99 -19.07 -11.27 11.53
N PHE A 100 -19.60 -11.53 10.34
CA PHE A 100 -20.69 -10.75 9.72
C PHE A 100 -22.09 -11.34 9.92
N ASP A 101 -22.23 -12.47 10.62
CA ASP A 101 -23.53 -13.08 10.92
C ASP A 101 -24.45 -12.09 11.66
N ILE A 102 -25.76 -12.18 11.44
CA ILE A 102 -26.74 -11.19 11.95
C ILE A 102 -26.71 -11.04 13.48
N GLU A 103 -26.42 -12.14 14.18
CA GLU A 103 -26.33 -12.19 15.63
C GLU A 103 -24.95 -11.80 16.17
N SER A 104 -23.97 -11.57 15.28
CA SER A 104 -22.59 -11.29 15.67
C SER A 104 -22.46 -9.94 16.38
N PRO A 105 -21.45 -9.80 17.25
CA PRO A 105 -21.14 -8.51 17.85
C PRO A 105 -20.93 -7.41 16.79
N TRP A 106 -20.20 -7.71 15.70
CA TRP A 106 -19.87 -6.73 14.64
C TRP A 106 -21.09 -6.14 13.96
N ARG A 107 -22.14 -6.94 13.72
CA ARG A 107 -23.42 -6.45 13.16
C ARG A 107 -24.23 -5.60 14.13
N LYS A 108 -24.08 -5.87 15.44
CA LYS A 108 -24.80 -5.19 16.53
C LYS A 108 -24.05 -3.99 17.12
N TYR A 109 -22.79 -3.80 16.76
CA TYR A 109 -22.00 -2.67 17.23
C TYR A 109 -22.67 -1.35 16.84
N GLU A 110 -22.82 -0.47 17.84
CA GLU A 110 -23.26 0.89 17.58
C GLU A 110 -22.24 1.61 16.67
N PRO A 111 -22.70 2.48 15.75
CA PRO A 111 -21.81 3.23 14.87
C PRO A 111 -20.70 3.99 15.61
N VAL A 112 -21.02 4.59 16.76
CA VAL A 112 -20.06 5.33 17.59
C VAL A 112 -18.97 4.40 18.14
N ALA A 113 -19.35 3.20 18.60
CA ALA A 113 -18.41 2.23 19.12
C ALA A 113 -17.45 1.71 18.04
N ARG A 114 -17.93 1.53 16.79
CA ARG A 114 -17.05 1.22 15.64
C ARG A 114 -16.09 2.37 15.33
N ALA A 115 -16.57 3.61 15.33
CA ALA A 115 -15.72 4.78 15.14
C ALA A 115 -14.62 4.87 16.21
N ASN A 116 -14.94 4.57 17.47
CA ASN A 116 -13.96 4.57 18.55
C ASN A 116 -12.89 3.49 18.39
N LEU A 117 -13.25 2.30 17.86
CA LEU A 117 -12.27 1.27 17.52
C LEU A 117 -11.31 1.73 16.42
N MET A 118 -11.82 2.39 15.38
CA MET A 118 -11.00 2.95 14.29
C MET A 118 -10.04 4.03 14.80
N ARG A 119 -10.52 4.97 15.62
CA ARG A 119 -9.67 6.01 16.23
C ARG A 119 -8.62 5.43 17.17
N LYS A 120 -8.97 4.38 17.91
CA LYS A 120 -8.01 3.65 18.74
C LYS A 120 -6.93 3.01 17.87
N PHE A 121 -7.29 2.44 16.73
CA PHE A 121 -6.32 1.89 15.79
C PHE A 121 -5.38 2.97 15.22
N ALA A 122 -5.92 4.11 14.77
CA ALA A 122 -5.12 5.25 14.34
C ALA A 122 -4.17 5.75 15.45
N THR A 123 -4.63 5.77 16.71
CA THR A 123 -3.80 6.12 17.87
C THR A 123 -2.64 5.12 18.06
N LEU A 124 -2.88 3.82 17.87
CA LEU A 124 -1.85 2.79 17.96
C LEU A 124 -0.82 2.89 16.83
N LEU A 125 -1.26 3.24 15.60
CA LEU A 125 -0.35 3.51 14.49
C LEU A 125 0.59 4.68 14.81
N ARG A 126 0.04 5.80 15.32
CA ARG A 126 0.84 6.97 15.71
C ARG A 126 1.81 6.66 16.85
N ARG A 127 1.38 5.85 17.83
CA ARG A 127 2.24 5.41 18.93
C ARG A 127 3.47 4.64 18.43
N ASP A 128 3.27 3.77 17.45
CA ASP A 128 4.31 2.85 16.96
C ASP A 128 5.00 3.33 15.67
N VAL A 129 4.86 4.61 15.33
CA VAL A 129 5.35 5.20 14.06
C VAL A 129 6.84 4.97 13.82
N ASP A 130 7.68 5.05 14.85
CA ASP A 130 9.13 4.84 14.72
C ASP A 130 9.50 3.38 14.44
N TYR A 131 8.69 2.43 14.91
CA TYR A 131 8.90 1.02 14.61
C TYR A 131 8.36 0.68 13.22
N LEU A 132 7.15 1.12 12.92
CA LEU A 132 6.49 0.87 11.63
C LEU A 132 7.24 1.51 10.45
N SER A 133 7.75 2.74 10.62
CA SER A 133 8.53 3.40 9.56
C SER A 133 9.82 2.67 9.22
N LYS A 134 10.54 2.13 10.22
CA LYS A 134 11.74 1.33 9.96
C LYS A 134 11.42 0.00 9.31
N LEU A 135 10.28 -0.60 9.66
CA LEU A 135 9.80 -1.83 9.03
C LEU A 135 9.40 -1.59 7.58
N GLU A 136 8.72 -0.48 7.30
CA GLU A 136 8.34 -0.05 5.95
C GLU A 136 9.57 0.27 5.08
N THR A 137 10.55 0.99 5.62
CA THR A 137 11.84 1.21 4.97
C THR A 137 12.56 -0.10 4.67
N LEU A 138 12.54 -1.07 5.59
CA LEU A 138 13.15 -2.38 5.36
C LEU A 138 12.45 -3.15 4.22
N ASN A 139 11.13 -3.03 4.11
CA ASN A 139 10.34 -3.74 3.11
C ASN A 139 10.41 -3.10 1.71
N ASN A 140 10.34 -1.76 1.64
CA ASN A 140 10.15 -1.02 0.40
C ASN A 140 11.43 -0.27 -0.06
N GLY A 141 12.39 -0.04 0.84
CA GLY A 141 13.64 0.67 0.54
C GLY A 141 13.54 2.20 0.53
N LYS A 142 12.35 2.76 0.80
CA LYS A 142 12.13 4.21 0.92
C LYS A 142 12.79 4.77 2.20
N SER A 143 13.07 6.08 2.24
CA SER A 143 13.69 6.69 3.42
C SER A 143 12.80 6.55 4.67
N VAL A 144 13.40 6.56 5.86
CA VAL A 144 12.63 6.46 7.12
C VAL A 144 11.67 7.65 7.27
N GLU A 145 12.06 8.83 6.79
CA GLU A 145 11.22 10.04 6.87
C GLU A 145 10.00 9.93 5.95
N ASP A 146 10.19 9.46 4.72
CA ASP A 146 9.07 9.20 3.79
C ASP A 146 8.13 8.13 4.37
N SER A 147 8.70 7.05 4.94
CA SER A 147 7.92 6.01 5.60
C SER A 147 7.10 6.54 6.77
N LYS A 148 7.65 7.46 7.58
CA LYS A 148 6.90 8.11 8.66
C LYS A 148 5.71 8.90 8.12
N GLY A 149 5.92 9.64 7.02
CA GLY A 149 4.86 10.33 6.30
C GLY A 149 3.72 9.40 5.91
N ASP A 150 4.04 8.24 5.34
CA ASP A 150 3.06 7.23 4.94
C ASP A 150 2.26 6.69 6.15
N ILE A 151 2.92 6.30 7.25
CA ILE A 151 2.21 5.77 8.42
C ILE A 151 1.27 6.82 9.04
N LEU A 152 1.71 8.08 9.10
CA LEU A 152 0.88 9.16 9.64
C LEU A 152 -0.30 9.49 8.73
N ALA A 153 -0.09 9.53 7.41
CA ALA A 153 -1.16 9.71 6.44
C ALA A 153 -2.20 8.57 6.52
N SER A 154 -1.74 7.33 6.75
CA SER A 154 -2.61 6.17 6.99
C SER A 154 -3.47 6.36 8.24
N ALA A 155 -2.87 6.84 9.33
CA ALA A 155 -3.60 7.10 10.56
C ALA A 155 -4.66 8.20 10.38
N ASP A 156 -4.34 9.26 9.63
CA ASP A 156 -5.26 10.34 9.31
C ASP A 156 -6.42 9.88 8.39
N CYS A 157 -6.14 9.01 7.42
CA CYS A 157 -7.14 8.36 6.57
C CYS A 157 -8.16 7.57 7.42
N ILE A 158 -7.67 6.78 8.37
CA ILE A 158 -8.52 5.98 9.26
C ILE A 158 -9.36 6.87 10.17
N ASP A 159 -8.80 7.96 10.70
CA ASP A 159 -9.55 8.92 11.51
C ASP A 159 -10.63 9.66 10.71
N TYR A 160 -10.33 10.00 9.44
CA TYR A 160 -11.31 10.57 8.51
C TYR A 160 -12.49 9.62 8.32
N TYR A 161 -12.24 8.34 8.00
CA TYR A 161 -13.30 7.35 7.85
C TYR A 161 -14.02 7.02 9.15
N ALA A 162 -13.34 7.09 10.31
CA ALA A 162 -13.98 6.98 11.62
C ALA A 162 -15.02 8.10 11.83
N GLY A 163 -14.79 9.29 11.24
CA GLY A 163 -15.76 10.38 11.19
C GLY A 163 -17.01 10.09 10.37
N TRP A 164 -16.97 9.16 9.41
CA TRP A 164 -18.09 8.83 8.52
C TRP A 164 -19.00 7.72 9.03
N VAL A 165 -18.55 6.91 9.99
CA VAL A 165 -19.24 5.67 10.41
C VAL A 165 -20.70 5.88 10.85
N ASP A 166 -21.02 7.04 11.42
CA ASP A 166 -22.36 7.42 11.90
C ASP A 166 -23.09 8.40 10.96
N LYS A 167 -22.46 8.79 9.84
CA LYS A 167 -22.96 9.77 8.86
C LYS A 167 -23.40 9.15 7.54
N ILE A 168 -23.34 7.82 7.43
CA ILE A 168 -23.88 7.09 6.27
C ILE A 168 -25.40 7.00 6.44
N THR A 169 -26.10 8.04 5.99
CA THR A 169 -27.56 8.13 6.05
C THR A 169 -28.20 7.64 4.76
N GLY A 170 -29.42 7.11 4.86
CA GLY A 170 -30.30 6.93 3.70
C GLY A 170 -31.07 8.21 3.39
N GLU A 171 -32.01 8.10 2.47
CA GLU A 171 -32.84 9.22 2.00
C GLU A 171 -34.32 8.88 2.14
N THR A 172 -35.16 9.90 2.28
CA THR A 172 -36.61 9.77 2.17
C THR A 172 -37.04 10.35 0.82
N ILE A 173 -37.78 9.57 0.04
CA ILE A 173 -38.14 9.90 -1.34
C ILE A 173 -39.64 10.23 -1.39
N PRO A 174 -40.06 11.36 -2.00
CA PRO A 174 -41.48 11.68 -2.16
C PRO A 174 -42.19 10.60 -2.98
N GLY A 175 -43.12 9.89 -2.33
CA GLY A 175 -44.03 8.94 -2.98
C GLY A 175 -45.30 9.62 -3.47
N GLY A 176 -46.13 8.88 -4.21
CA GLY A 176 -47.51 9.32 -4.51
C GLY A 176 -48.39 9.38 -3.27
N CYS A 177 -49.69 9.65 -3.44
CA CYS A 177 -50.65 9.59 -2.32
C CYS A 177 -50.57 8.24 -1.59
N ASP A 178 -50.46 8.31 -0.26
CA ASP A 178 -50.35 7.18 0.67
C ASP A 178 -49.10 6.28 0.52
N GLN A 179 -47.98 6.82 0.03
CA GLN A 179 -46.71 6.07 -0.03
C GLN A 179 -45.59 6.76 0.75
N MET A 180 -44.92 6.00 1.62
CA MET A 180 -43.66 6.40 2.28
C MET A 180 -42.52 5.54 1.72
N ILE A 181 -41.54 6.18 1.09
CA ILE A 181 -40.38 5.53 0.48
C ILE A 181 -39.11 6.04 1.18
N PHE A 182 -38.25 5.12 1.61
CA PHE A 182 -36.94 5.46 2.16
C PHE A 182 -35.88 4.44 1.73
N THR A 183 -34.62 4.87 1.69
CA THR A 183 -33.47 4.02 1.41
C THR A 183 -32.68 3.73 2.69
N ARG A 184 -31.99 2.59 2.74
CA ARG A 184 -31.06 2.22 3.81
C ARG A 184 -29.74 1.77 3.20
N HIS A 185 -28.65 2.33 3.68
CA HIS A 185 -27.32 1.88 3.32
C HIS A 185 -26.90 0.74 4.25
N GLU A 186 -26.73 -0.45 3.68
CA GLU A 186 -26.28 -1.64 4.39
C GLU A 186 -24.88 -2.05 3.93
N PRO A 187 -24.06 -2.62 4.83
CA PRO A 187 -22.75 -3.15 4.45
C PRO A 187 -22.92 -4.33 3.47
N ILE A 188 -22.05 -4.36 2.45
CA ILE A 188 -22.03 -5.41 1.40
C ILE A 188 -21.75 -6.79 2.00
N GLY A 189 -20.90 -6.88 3.02
CA GLY A 189 -20.54 -8.12 3.70
C GLY A 189 -19.05 -8.37 3.72
N VAL A 190 -18.62 -9.57 3.31
CA VAL A 190 -17.20 -9.94 3.27
C VAL A 190 -16.56 -9.29 2.04
N CYS A 191 -15.57 -8.43 2.26
CA CYS A 191 -14.82 -7.74 1.22
C CYS A 191 -13.38 -8.31 1.14
N GLY A 192 -12.97 -8.74 -0.06
CA GLY A 192 -11.58 -9.09 -0.34
C GLY A 192 -10.81 -7.88 -0.87
N GLN A 193 -9.75 -7.48 -0.18
CA GLN A 193 -8.89 -6.36 -0.59
C GLN A 193 -7.51 -6.89 -0.96
N ILE A 194 -7.06 -6.58 -2.18
CA ILE A 194 -5.72 -6.89 -2.67
C ILE A 194 -5.00 -5.57 -2.85
N ILE A 195 -3.89 -5.39 -2.12
CA ILE A 195 -3.13 -4.14 -2.10
C ILE A 195 -1.84 -4.26 -2.93
N PRO A 196 -1.42 -3.19 -3.62
CA PRO A 196 -0.13 -3.14 -4.30
C PRO A 196 1.03 -3.03 -3.31
N TRP A 197 2.21 -3.47 -3.74
CA TRP A 197 3.47 -3.45 -2.97
C TRP A 197 4.12 -2.06 -2.84
N SER A 198 3.58 -1.02 -3.50
CA SER A 198 4.26 0.28 -3.52
C SER A 198 3.99 1.15 -2.29
N VAL A 199 2.90 0.87 -1.55
CA VAL A 199 2.41 1.70 -0.43
C VAL A 199 1.61 0.84 0.56
N GLU A 200 2.26 -0.15 1.19
CA GLU A 200 1.57 -1.20 1.95
C GLU A 200 0.73 -0.68 3.13
N LEU A 201 1.15 0.37 3.83
CA LEU A 201 0.36 0.96 4.93
C LEU A 201 -0.60 2.08 4.49
N CYS A 202 -0.29 2.79 3.40
CA CYS A 202 -0.97 4.04 3.02
C CYS A 202 -2.39 3.85 2.47
N ILE A 203 -2.82 2.62 2.17
CA ILE A 203 -4.10 2.32 1.48
C ILE A 203 -5.12 1.57 2.36
N LEU A 204 -5.02 1.68 3.69
CA LEU A 204 -6.08 1.19 4.58
C LEU A 204 -7.19 2.24 4.79
#